data_AF-A0A6B2X782-F1
#
_entry.id   AF-A0A6B2X782-F1
#
_cell.length_a   1.000
_cell.length_b   1.000
_cell.length_c   1.000
_cell.angle_alpha   90.00
_cell.angle_beta   90.00
_cell.angle_gamma   90.00
#
_symmetry.space_group_name_H-M   'P 1'
#
loop_
_entity.id
_entity.type
_entity.pdbx_description
1 polymer ?
#
loop_
_entity_poly.entity_id
_entity_poly.type
_entity_poly.pdbx_seq_one_letter_code
_entity_poly.pdbx_strand_id
1 'polypeptide(L)'
;MNNIMGESVDEPGAAVIRKILAELQNADGEHLDVSLVHESGWSLSVYPDKNLVWENVDDGQARQREITADTWEGVVVVLWQLSRGEIWKLNSIDWRES
;
A
#
# COMPACT_ATOMS: atom_id res chain seq x y z
N MET A 1 -7.54 5.06 -1.11
CA MET A 1 -6.88 3.93 -1.81
C MET A 1 -7.42 3.89 -3.22
N ASN A 2 -6.55 3.84 -4.21
CA ASN A 2 -6.93 3.72 -5.60
C ASN A 2 -6.95 2.23 -5.97
N ASN A 3 -8.04 1.76 -6.56
CA ASN A 3 -8.06 0.42 -7.17
C ASN A 3 -7.38 0.43 -8.55
N ILE A 4 -7.29 -0.75 -9.16
CA ILE A 4 -6.68 -0.88 -10.49
C ILE A 4 -7.42 -0.07 -11.57
N MET A 5 -8.70 0.25 -11.39
CA MET A 5 -9.49 1.04 -12.33
C MET A 5 -9.40 2.56 -12.09
N GLY A 6 -8.57 3.00 -11.13
CA GLY A 6 -8.42 4.41 -10.76
C GLY A 6 -9.56 4.96 -9.89
N GLU A 7 -10.44 4.11 -9.35
CA GLU A 7 -11.45 4.51 -8.38
C GLU A 7 -10.82 4.68 -7.00
N SER A 8 -11.03 5.84 -6.39
CA SER A 8 -10.56 6.15 -5.04
C SER A 8 -11.59 5.75 -3.98
N VAL A 9 -11.15 5.00 -2.99
CA VAL A 9 -11.92 4.67 -1.78
C VAL A 9 -11.29 5.34 -0.57
N ASP A 10 -12.07 6.15 0.15
CA ASP A 10 -11.69 6.76 1.43
C ASP A 10 -11.81 5.74 2.57
N GLU A 11 -10.83 5.75 3.47
CA GLU A 11 -10.77 4.90 4.68
C GLU A 11 -11.15 3.42 4.44
N PRO A 12 -10.44 2.70 3.55
CA PRO A 12 -10.85 1.35 3.18
C PRO A 12 -10.71 0.39 4.37
N GLY A 13 -11.80 -0.30 4.69
CA GLY A 13 -11.80 -1.42 5.61
C GLY A 13 -11.13 -2.66 5.01
N ALA A 14 -10.72 -3.60 5.87
CA ALA A 14 -9.96 -4.79 5.45
C ALA A 14 -10.67 -5.68 4.40
N ALA A 15 -12.01 -5.67 4.34
CA ALA A 15 -12.76 -6.38 3.31
C ALA A 15 -12.63 -5.73 1.92
N VAL A 16 -12.66 -4.39 1.88
CA VAL A 16 -12.46 -3.61 0.65
C VAL A 16 -11.03 -3.75 0.16
N ILE A 17 -10.05 -3.66 1.05
CA ILE A 17 -8.64 -3.89 0.74
C ILE A 17 -8.45 -5.26 0.08
N ARG A 18 -9.01 -6.33 0.65
CA ARG A 18 -8.94 -7.67 0.06
C ARG A 18 -9.53 -7.74 -1.34
N LYS A 19 -10.65 -7.06 -1.59
CA LYS A 19 -11.27 -7.01 -2.93
C LYS A 19 -10.33 -6.34 -3.94
N ILE A 20 -9.77 -5.18 -3.59
CA ILE A 20 -8.86 -4.44 -4.48
C ILE A 20 -7.58 -5.25 -4.75
N LEU A 21 -7.03 -5.93 -3.75
CA LEU A 21 -5.86 -6.80 -3.94
C LEU A 21 -6.18 -8.05 -4.78
N ALA A 22 -7.41 -8.56 -4.71
CA ALA A 22 -7.85 -9.64 -5.59
C ALA A 22 -7.96 -9.16 -7.05
N GLU A 23 -8.39 -7.93 -7.28
CA GLU A 23 -8.37 -7.31 -8.61
C GLU A 23 -6.93 -7.17 -9.14
N LEU A 24 -5.99 -6.68 -8.32
CA LEU A 24 -4.56 -6.60 -8.68
C LEU A 24 -3.96 -7.95 -9.07
N GLN A 25 -4.32 -9.02 -8.36
CA GLN A 25 -3.82 -10.38 -8.64
C GLN A 25 -4.32 -10.94 -9.98
N ASN A 26 -5.43 -10.43 -10.50
CA ASN A 26 -6.06 -10.91 -11.74
C ASN A 26 -5.92 -9.90 -12.89
N ALA A 27 -5.16 -8.82 -12.71
CA ALA A 27 -5.02 -7.79 -13.72
C ALA A 27 -4.17 -8.29 -14.91
N ASP A 28 -4.63 -8.03 -16.14
CA ASP A 28 -3.97 -8.43 -17.39
C ASP A 28 -2.73 -7.56 -17.75
N GLY A 29 -2.08 -6.95 -16.75
CA GLY A 29 -0.81 -6.23 -16.89
C GLY A 29 -0.90 -4.75 -17.28
N GLU A 30 -2.10 -4.19 -17.47
CA GLU A 30 -2.29 -2.76 -17.78
C GLU A 30 -2.12 -1.85 -16.54
N HIS A 31 -2.44 -2.38 -15.35
CA HIS A 31 -2.25 -1.70 -14.07
C HIS A 31 -1.27 -2.49 -13.20
N LEU A 32 -0.14 -1.86 -12.88
CA LEU A 32 1.01 -2.51 -12.24
C LEU A 32 1.01 -2.37 -10.72
N ASP A 33 0.16 -1.51 -10.14
CA ASP A 33 0.10 -1.30 -8.70
C ASP A 33 -1.27 -0.81 -8.21
N VAL A 34 -1.48 -0.93 -6.91
CA VAL A 34 -2.53 -0.20 -6.18
C VAL A 34 -1.87 0.60 -5.07
N SER A 35 -2.36 1.81 -4.81
CA SER A 35 -1.78 2.71 -3.80
C SER A 35 -2.81 3.21 -2.80
N LEU A 36 -2.39 3.35 -1.56
CA LEU A 36 -3.15 4.01 -0.50
C LEU A 36 -2.34 5.19 0.02
N VAL A 37 -2.85 6.39 -0.20
CA VAL A 37 -2.33 7.64 0.37
C VAL A 37 -3.16 8.00 1.60
N HIS A 38 -2.49 8.27 2.71
CA HIS A 38 -3.09 8.80 3.93
C HIS A 38 -2.95 10.33 3.96
N GLU A 39 -3.85 11.02 4.66
CA GLU A 39 -3.88 12.49 4.78
C GLU A 39 -2.59 13.13 5.33
N SER A 40 -1.73 12.32 5.96
CA SER A 40 -0.42 12.75 6.47
C SER A 40 0.67 12.82 5.39
N GLY A 41 0.33 12.58 4.12
CA GLY A 41 1.27 12.51 3.00
C GLY A 41 1.98 11.16 2.85
N TRP A 42 1.73 10.21 3.75
CA TRP A 42 2.33 8.88 3.65
C TRP A 42 1.55 8.01 2.67
N SER A 43 2.27 7.34 1.77
CA SER A 43 1.72 6.49 0.72
C SER A 43 2.32 5.09 0.79
N LEU A 44 1.46 4.09 0.60
CA LEU A 44 1.85 2.70 0.41
C LEU A 44 1.37 2.19 -0.94
N SER A 45 2.31 1.88 -1.83
CA SER A 45 2.06 1.29 -3.14
C SER A 45 2.34 -0.22 -3.11
N VAL A 46 1.50 -1.01 -3.76
CA VAL A 46 1.51 -2.48 -3.73
C VAL A 46 1.54 -3.03 -5.13
N TYR A 47 2.50 -3.89 -5.41
CA TYR A 47 2.71 -4.53 -6.71
C TYR A 47 2.27 -6.01 -6.71
N PRO A 48 1.99 -6.62 -7.89
CA PRO A 48 1.52 -8.01 -8.02
C PRO A 48 2.45 -9.07 -7.40
N ASP A 49 3.74 -8.79 -7.29
CA ASP A 49 4.73 -9.66 -6.67
C ASP A 49 4.73 -9.58 -5.12
N LYS A 50 3.84 -8.78 -4.53
CA LYS A 50 3.78 -8.40 -3.11
C LYS A 50 4.91 -7.46 -2.68
N ASN A 51 5.59 -6.80 -3.62
CA ASN A 51 6.45 -5.69 -3.29
C ASN A 51 5.62 -4.51 -2.80
N LEU A 52 6.04 -3.92 -1.70
CA LEU A 52 5.43 -2.77 -1.06
C LEU A 52 6.42 -1.63 -1.09
N VAL A 53 5.98 -0.46 -1.55
CA VAL A 53 6.76 0.77 -1.53
C VAL A 53 6.11 1.73 -0.55
N TRP A 54 6.88 2.17 0.44
CA TRP A 54 6.50 3.06 1.52
C TRP A 54 7.26 4.37 1.40
N GLU A 55 6.54 5.46 1.17
CA GLU A 55 7.11 6.78 0.94
C GLU A 55 6.24 7.88 1.55
N ASN A 56 6.83 9.05 1.77
CA ASN A 56 6.07 10.25 2.07
C ASN A 56 6.10 11.15 0.83
N VAL A 57 4.96 11.27 0.14
CA VAL A 57 4.86 12.03 -1.11
C VAL A 57 4.87 13.53 -0.89
N ASP A 58 4.59 13.99 0.33
CA ASP A 58 4.60 15.40 0.72
C ASP A 58 5.95 15.85 1.31
N ASP A 59 6.79 14.90 1.74
CA ASP A 59 8.12 15.15 2.28
C ASP A 59 9.20 14.57 1.36
N GLY A 60 9.70 15.41 0.44
CA GLY A 60 10.78 15.04 -0.48
C GLY A 60 12.13 14.72 0.17
N GLN A 61 12.28 14.84 1.50
CA GLN A 61 13.47 14.38 2.23
C GLN A 61 13.29 12.96 2.81
N ALA A 62 12.05 12.49 2.96
CA ALA A 62 11.78 11.14 3.42
C ALA A 62 12.20 10.13 2.35
N ARG A 63 13.07 9.19 2.72
CA ARG A 63 13.52 8.16 1.78
C ARG A 63 12.41 7.16 1.51
N GLN A 64 12.29 6.81 0.23
CA GLN A 64 11.51 5.67 -0.21
C GLN A 64 12.07 4.38 0.40
N ARG A 65 11.16 3.53 0.85
CA ARG A 65 11.46 2.25 1.51
C ARG A 65 10.67 1.13 0.86
N GLU A 66 11.25 -0.04 0.75
CA GLU A 66 10.64 -1.20 0.09
C GLU A 66 10.71 -2.47 0.95
N ILE A 67 9.70 -3.33 0.82
CA ILE A 67 9.72 -4.69 1.38
C ILE A 67 8.84 -5.60 0.54
N THR A 68 9.25 -6.84 0.36
CA THR A 68 8.38 -7.88 -0.22
C THR A 68 7.67 -8.61 0.90
N ALA A 69 6.34 -8.56 0.93
CA ALA A 69 5.56 -9.29 1.92
C ALA A 69 5.52 -10.79 1.59
N ASP A 70 5.65 -11.64 2.63
CA ASP A 70 5.57 -13.10 2.47
C ASP A 70 4.18 -13.55 1.99
N THR A 71 3.13 -12.85 2.42
CA THR A 71 1.74 -13.22 2.17
C THR A 71 0.86 -12.00 1.83
N TRP A 72 -0.20 -12.24 1.05
CA TRP A 72 -1.22 -11.21 0.76
C TRP A 72 -1.97 -10.76 2.01
N GLU A 73 -2.14 -11.62 3.02
CA GLU A 73 -2.71 -11.19 4.30
C GLU A 73 -1.78 -10.21 5.02
N GLY A 74 -0.45 -10.38 4.90
CA GLY A 74 0.52 -9.38 5.36
C GLY A 74 0.31 -8.02 4.69
N VAL A 75 0.13 -8.01 3.37
CA VAL A 75 -0.20 -6.79 2.60
C VAL A 75 -1.49 -6.14 3.09
N VAL A 76 -2.55 -6.94 3.31
CA VAL A 76 -3.83 -6.44 3.85
C VAL A 76 -3.63 -5.77 5.21
N VAL A 77 -2.85 -6.38 6.10
CA VAL A 77 -2.59 -5.84 7.44
C VAL A 77 -1.89 -4.49 7.35
N VAL A 78 -0.85 -4.36 6.53
CA VAL A 78 -0.07 -3.12 6.38
C VAL A 78 -0.92 -2.01 5.76
N LEU A 79 -1.69 -2.29 4.71
CA LEU A 79 -2.64 -1.32 4.12
C LEU A 79 -3.72 -0.88 5.12
N TRP A 80 -4.25 -1.82 5.91
CA TRP A 80 -5.27 -1.52 6.90
C TRP A 80 -4.73 -0.71 8.09
N GLN A 81 -3.46 -0.91 8.46
CA GLN A 81 -2.78 -0.06 9.44
C GLN A 81 -2.66 1.37 8.92
N LEU A 82 -2.27 1.54 7.65
CA LEU A 82 -2.18 2.86 7.03
C LEU A 82 -3.54 3.56 6.97
N SER A 83 -4.61 2.86 6.59
CA SER A 83 -5.96 3.46 6.51
C SER A 83 -6.49 3.94 7.87
N ARG A 84 -5.89 3.48 8.97
CA ARG A 84 -6.21 3.87 10.36
C ARG A 84 -5.23 4.89 10.93
N GLY A 85 -4.31 5.41 10.14
CA GLY A 85 -3.28 6.34 10.60
C GLY A 85 -2.23 5.71 11.53
N GLU A 86 -2.07 4.37 11.52
CA GLU A 86 -1.10 3.66 12.37
C GLU A 86 0.33 3.73 11.78
N ILE A 87 0.75 4.92 11.35
CA ILE A 87 2.03 5.23 10.67
C ILE A 87 3.24 4.75 11.49
N TRP A 88 3.17 4.86 12.81
CA TRP A 88 4.24 4.42 13.71
C TRP A 88 4.50 2.90 13.63
N LYS A 89 3.47 2.08 13.36
CA LYS A 89 3.63 0.63 13.15
C LYS A 89 4.37 0.37 11.84
N LEU A 90 3.99 1.08 10.79
CA LEU A 90 4.63 1.01 9.48
C LEU A 90 6.10 1.42 9.59
N ASN A 91 6.41 2.50 10.30
CA ASN A 91 7.79 2.93 10.54
C ASN A 91 8.64 1.96 11.39
N SER A 92 8.02 1.00 12.08
CA SER A 92 8.71 -0.02 12.89
C SER A 92 9.00 -1.31 12.12
N ILE A 93 8.53 -1.43 10.88
CA ILE A 93 8.86 -2.56 9.99
C ILE A 93 10.30 -2.40 9.51
N ASP A 94 11.01 -3.52 9.35
CA ASP A 94 12.39 -3.57 8.85
C ASP A 94 12.42 -3.44 7.33
N TRP A 95 12.11 -2.23 6.83
CA TRP A 95 12.15 -1.94 5.41
C TRP A 95 13.59 -1.87 4.88
N ARG A 96 13.75 -2.19 3.60
CA ARG A 96 14.96 -1.86 2.86
C ARG A 96 14.87 -0.43 2.35
N GLU A 97 15.89 0.39 2.61
CA GLU A 97 16.02 1.68 1.93
C GLU A 97 16.38 1.44 0.46
N SER A 98 15.66 2.10 -0.45
CA SER A 98 15.93 2.10 -1.90
C SER A 98 16.98 3.15 -2.26
#